data_AF-A0A9C8C521-F1
#
_entry.id   AF-A0A9C8C521-F1
#
_cell.length_a   1.000
_cell.length_b   1.000
_cell.length_c   1.000
_cell.angle_alpha   90.00
_cell.angle_beta   90.00
_cell.angle_gamma   90.00
#
_symmetry.space_group_name_H-M   'P 1'
#
loop_
_entity.id
_entity.type
_entity.pdbx_description
1 polymer ?
#
loop_
_entity_poly.entity_id
_entity_poly.type
_entity_poly.pdbx_seq_one_letter_code
_entity_poly.pdbx_strand_id
1 'polypeptide(L)'
;MSIQFIMVIVFLLFVVAAGLWLVTSYTKRTAGVFKELALELGLELKPVGKEYVRVIGSYRGRNIEIGAYEDCKDFNNLENETEKICFGECFTALKVAHNAPIKEAYQHDPRTVVGKEMIFYRFESKSAKDSEMSKDIFISAINKIVELADKLESNYSIS
;
A
#
# COMPACT_ATOMS: atom_id res chain seq x y z
N MET A 1 43.60 25.42 13.21
CA MET A 1 42.16 25.22 12.93
C MET A 1 41.39 25.80 14.11
N SER A 2 40.52 26.79 13.92
CA SER A 2 39.85 27.46 15.05
C SER A 2 38.78 26.56 15.67
N ILE A 3 38.54 26.71 16.97
CA ILE A 3 37.51 25.96 17.72
C ILE A 3 36.13 26.12 17.07
N GLN A 4 35.83 27.29 16.51
CA GLN A 4 34.61 27.57 15.76
C GLN A 4 34.46 26.67 14.52
N PHE A 5 35.56 26.40 13.80
CA PHE A 5 35.53 25.54 12.61
C PHE A 5 35.28 24.08 12.97
N ILE A 6 35.80 23.61 14.10
CA ILE A 6 35.56 22.26 14.62
C ILE A 6 34.09 22.10 15.05
N MET A 7 33.52 23.09 15.74
CA MET A 7 32.12 23.10 16.16
C MET A 7 31.15 23.03 14.98
N VAL A 8 31.43 23.75 13.89
CA VAL A 8 30.62 23.72 12.66
C VAL A 8 30.64 22.33 12.03
N ILE A 9 31.81 21.68 11.95
CA ILE A 9 31.92 20.33 11.38
C ILE A 9 31.17 19.30 12.23
N VAL A 10 31.31 19.36 13.56
CA VAL A 10 30.60 18.46 14.47
C VAL A 10 29.08 18.63 14.37
N PHE A 11 28.60 19.88 14.30
CA PHE A 11 27.18 20.16 14.11
C PHE A 11 26.66 19.62 12.77
N LEU A 12 27.43 19.79 11.69
CA LEU A 12 27.06 19.26 10.37
C LEU A 12 26.96 17.74 10.37
N LEU A 13 27.92 17.05 11.00
CA LEU A 13 27.90 15.59 11.16
C LEU A 13 26.71 15.12 12.00
N PHE A 14 26.36 15.86 13.06
CA PHE A 14 25.18 15.56 13.88
C PHE A 14 23.88 15.70 13.11
N VAL A 15 23.72 16.75 12.30
CA VAL A 15 22.54 16.95 11.45
C VAL A 15 22.41 15.82 10.41
N VAL A 16 23.52 15.40 9.79
CA VAL A 16 23.53 14.27 8.86
C VAL A 16 23.16 12.97 9.57
N ALA A 17 23.72 12.70 10.75
CA ALA A 17 23.41 11.52 11.54
C ALA A 17 21.93 11.50 11.99
N ALA A 18 21.40 12.64 12.44
CA ALA A 18 20.00 12.79 12.83
C ALA A 18 19.07 12.60 11.61
N GLY A 19 19.42 13.15 10.45
CA GLY A 19 18.69 12.94 9.20
C GLY A 19 18.65 11.47 8.80
N LEU A 20 19.79 10.78 8.82
CA LEU A 20 19.86 9.34 8.56
C LEU A 20 19.07 8.52 9.60
N TRP A 21 19.11 8.91 10.87
CA TRP A 21 18.38 8.24 11.94
C TRP A 21 16.86 8.41 11.80
N LEU A 22 16.39 9.59 11.40
CA LEU A 22 14.97 9.82 11.12
C LEU A 22 14.53 8.93 9.94
N VAL A 23 15.23 8.99 8.80
CA VAL A 23 14.89 8.18 7.61
C VAL A 23 14.84 6.68 7.93
N THR A 24 15.82 6.17 8.68
CA THR A 24 15.87 4.76 9.09
C THR A 24 14.83 4.38 10.15
N SER A 25 14.40 5.32 11.00
CA SER A 25 13.36 5.05 12.02
C SER A 25 11.95 5.07 11.43
N TYR A 26 11.68 5.96 10.46
CA TYR A 26 10.39 6.02 9.77
C TYR A 26 10.16 4.80 8.88
N THR A 27 11.17 4.35 8.13
CA THR A 27 11.09 3.13 7.31
C THR A 27 10.86 1.86 8.13
N LYS A 28 11.36 1.80 9.38
CA LYS A 28 11.13 0.67 10.28
C LYS A 28 9.69 0.55 10.80
N ARG A 29 8.95 1.66 10.98
CA ARG A 29 7.60 1.64 11.56
C ARG A 29 6.55 1.08 10.60
N THR A 30 6.54 1.54 9.34
CA THR A 30 5.63 1.02 8.30
C THR A 30 5.98 -0.41 7.92
N ALA A 31 7.27 -0.77 7.87
CA ALA A 31 7.69 -2.15 7.71
C ALA A 31 7.26 -3.06 8.87
N GLY A 32 7.14 -2.53 10.09
CA GLY A 32 6.66 -3.26 11.27
C GLY A 32 5.23 -3.74 11.11
N VAL A 33 4.29 -2.84 10.77
CA VAL A 33 2.87 -3.19 10.62
C VAL A 33 2.66 -4.17 9.46
N PHE A 34 3.32 -3.97 8.33
CA PHE A 34 3.23 -4.91 7.21
C PHE A 34 3.85 -6.27 7.52
N LYS A 35 4.92 -6.31 8.32
CA LYS A 35 5.50 -7.57 8.80
C LYS A 35 4.53 -8.31 9.72
N GLU A 36 3.88 -7.62 10.66
CA GLU A 36 2.86 -8.22 11.52
C GLU A 36 1.66 -8.71 10.72
N LEU A 37 1.19 -7.92 9.75
CA LEU A 37 0.11 -8.30 8.85
C LEU A 37 0.46 -9.56 8.03
N ALA A 38 1.68 -9.61 7.49
CA ALA A 38 2.18 -10.76 6.75
C ALA A 38 2.22 -12.03 7.62
N LEU A 39 2.69 -11.92 8.86
CA LEU A 39 2.73 -13.05 9.81
C LEU A 39 1.33 -13.54 10.19
N GLU A 40 0.41 -12.63 10.50
CA GLU A 40 -0.96 -12.95 10.90
C GLU A 40 -1.73 -13.68 9.78
N LEU A 41 -1.57 -13.21 8.55
CA LEU A 41 -2.32 -13.72 7.40
C LEU A 41 -1.58 -14.83 6.64
N GLY A 42 -0.36 -15.19 7.06
CA GLY A 42 0.47 -16.18 6.37
C GLY A 42 0.91 -15.74 4.97
N LEU A 43 1.16 -14.45 4.77
CA LEU A 43 1.52 -13.84 3.49
C LEU A 43 3.01 -13.51 3.43
N GLU A 44 3.51 -13.26 2.23
CA GLU A 44 4.91 -12.92 2.00
C GLU A 44 5.12 -11.41 2.09
N LEU A 45 6.17 -10.99 2.80
CA LEU A 45 6.65 -9.61 2.76
C LEU A 45 7.69 -9.48 1.64
N LYS A 46 7.40 -8.68 0.62
CA LYS A 46 8.31 -8.40 -0.50
C LYS A 46 8.84 -6.98 -0.43
N PRO A 47 10.17 -6.77 -0.47
CA PRO A 47 10.73 -5.43 -0.59
C PRO A 47 10.43 -4.85 -1.99
N VAL A 48 10.04 -3.58 -2.04
CA VAL A 48 9.82 -2.84 -3.28
C VAL A 48 10.66 -1.56 -3.22
N GLY A 49 11.66 -1.50 -4.10
CA GLY A 49 12.66 -0.43 -4.08
C GLY A 49 13.51 -0.46 -2.81
N LYS A 50 14.07 0.70 -2.45
CA LYS A 50 14.91 0.86 -1.25
C LYS A 50 14.14 1.23 0.01
N GLU A 51 12.90 1.72 -0.12
CA GLU A 51 12.18 2.37 0.98
C GLU A 51 10.84 1.70 1.34
N TYR A 52 10.33 0.77 0.53
CA TYR A 52 8.98 0.22 0.72
C TYR A 52 8.97 -1.30 0.80
N VAL A 53 7.92 -1.82 1.43
CA VAL A 53 7.59 -3.24 1.47
C VAL A 53 6.13 -3.42 1.07
N ARG A 54 5.82 -4.55 0.46
CA ARG A 54 4.47 -4.99 0.13
C ARG A 54 4.21 -6.35 0.77
N VAL A 55 2.98 -6.57 1.18
CA VAL A 55 2.47 -7.87 1.64
C VAL A 55 1.73 -8.50 0.46
N ILE A 56 2.19 -9.66 -0.01
CA ILE A 56 1.65 -10.35 -1.18
C ILE A 56 1.39 -11.81 -0.83
N GLY A 57 0.26 -12.35 -1.27
CA GLY A 57 0.00 -13.78 -1.15
C GLY A 57 -1.46 -14.15 -1.41
N SER A 58 -1.81 -15.39 -1.07
CA SER A 58 -3.18 -15.88 -1.19
C SER A 58 -3.91 -15.73 0.14
N TYR A 59 -5.06 -15.06 0.14
CA TYR A 59 -5.96 -14.97 1.28
C TYR A 59 -7.36 -15.38 0.85
N ARG A 60 -7.93 -16.37 1.55
CA ARG A 60 -9.24 -16.99 1.22
C ARG A 60 -9.34 -17.42 -0.26
N GLY A 61 -8.24 -17.93 -0.82
CA GLY A 61 -8.17 -18.40 -2.22
C GLY A 61 -7.96 -17.28 -3.26
N ARG A 62 -7.75 -16.03 -2.84
CA ARG A 62 -7.55 -14.89 -3.74
C ARG A 62 -6.16 -14.31 -3.59
N ASN A 63 -5.55 -13.93 -4.70
CA ASN A 63 -4.29 -13.20 -4.68
C ASN A 63 -4.54 -11.77 -4.20
N ILE A 64 -3.84 -11.36 -3.15
CA ILE A 64 -3.89 -10.01 -2.60
C ILE A 64 -2.49 -9.39 -2.56
N GLU A 65 -2.44 -8.07 -2.74
CA GLU A 65 -1.23 -7.26 -2.60
C GLU A 65 -1.56 -5.98 -1.83
N ILE A 66 -0.83 -5.71 -0.75
CA ILE A 66 -1.00 -4.51 0.07
C ILE A 66 0.34 -3.83 0.21
N GLY A 67 0.38 -2.52 0.06
CA GLY A 67 1.58 -1.77 0.41
C GLY A 67 1.54 -0.35 -0.05
N ALA A 68 2.72 0.26 -0.02
CA ALA A 68 2.96 1.60 -0.50
C ALA A 68 3.17 1.62 -2.02
N TYR A 69 2.60 2.64 -2.65
CA TYR A 69 2.71 2.93 -4.08
C TYR A 69 3.08 4.40 -4.27
N GLU A 70 4.02 4.65 -5.18
CA GLU A 70 4.50 5.99 -5.51
C GLU A 70 3.70 6.62 -6.67
N ASP A 71 3.24 5.80 -7.62
CA ASP A 71 2.55 6.25 -8.84
C ASP A 71 1.40 5.29 -9.20
N CYS A 72 0.36 5.80 -9.88
CA CYS A 72 -0.69 4.98 -10.51
C CYS A 72 -0.17 4.07 -11.62
N LYS A 73 1.03 4.32 -12.13
CA LYS A 73 1.63 3.47 -13.18
C LYS A 73 1.88 2.04 -12.70
N ASP A 74 1.93 1.81 -11.39
CA ASP A 74 1.98 0.46 -10.81
C ASP A 74 0.65 -0.31 -10.96
N PHE A 75 -0.36 0.29 -11.60
CA PHE A 75 -1.71 -0.24 -11.81
C PHE A 75 -2.02 -0.40 -13.31
N ASN A 76 -1.04 -0.86 -14.09
CA ASN A 76 -1.22 -1.28 -15.49
C ASN A 76 -2.54 -2.08 -15.62
N ASN A 77 -3.45 -1.61 -16.49
CA ASN A 77 -4.82 -2.08 -16.77
C ASN A 77 -6.00 -1.31 -16.14
N LEU A 78 -5.76 -0.20 -15.42
CA LEU A 78 -6.83 0.57 -14.76
C LEU A 78 -6.91 2.06 -15.14
N GLU A 79 -6.10 2.48 -16.12
CA GLU A 79 -5.63 3.85 -16.39
C GLU A 79 -6.67 4.97 -16.16
N ASN A 80 -7.89 4.88 -16.68
CA ASN A 80 -8.84 5.99 -16.59
C ASN A 80 -9.56 6.14 -15.23
N GLU A 81 -9.83 5.05 -14.51
CA GLU A 81 -10.60 5.10 -13.26
C GLU A 81 -9.69 5.14 -12.03
N THR A 82 -8.49 4.55 -12.09
CA THR A 82 -7.53 4.64 -10.98
C THR A 82 -6.95 6.04 -10.81
N GLU A 83 -6.79 6.81 -11.89
CA GLU A 83 -6.36 8.22 -11.80
C GLU A 83 -7.31 9.07 -10.94
N LYS A 84 -8.61 8.72 -10.88
CA LYS A 84 -9.60 9.41 -10.05
C LYS A 84 -9.47 9.13 -8.55
N ILE A 85 -8.68 8.14 -8.16
CA ILE A 85 -8.51 7.79 -6.75
C ILE A 85 -7.05 7.74 -6.32
N CYS A 86 -6.10 7.74 -7.25
CA CYS A 86 -4.71 8.03 -6.98
C CYS A 86 -4.45 9.55 -6.96
N PHE A 87 -4.26 10.13 -5.80
CA PHE A 87 -3.83 11.54 -5.69
C PHE A 87 -2.83 11.68 -4.56
N GLY A 88 -1.76 12.44 -4.76
CA GLY A 88 -0.69 12.68 -3.76
C GLY A 88 0.57 11.83 -3.99
N GLU A 89 1.66 12.21 -3.32
CA GLU A 89 3.03 11.77 -3.67
C GLU A 89 3.46 10.40 -3.14
N CYS A 90 2.59 9.66 -2.44
CA CYS A 90 2.78 8.27 -2.00
C CYS A 90 1.53 7.80 -1.26
N PHE A 91 0.93 6.66 -1.60
CA PHE A 91 -0.28 6.18 -0.93
C PHE A 91 -0.23 4.69 -0.61
N THR A 92 -0.99 4.29 0.40
CA THR A 92 -1.18 2.87 0.73
C THR A 92 -2.42 2.34 0.03
N ALA A 93 -2.30 1.17 -0.59
CA ALA A 93 -3.42 0.54 -1.27
C ALA A 93 -3.42 -0.98 -1.16
N LEU A 94 -4.58 -1.56 -1.44
CA LEU A 94 -4.87 -2.98 -1.51
C LEU A 94 -5.33 -3.34 -2.93
N LYS A 95 -4.76 -4.40 -3.49
CA LYS A 95 -5.20 -5.08 -4.70
C LYS A 95 -5.76 -6.45 -4.32
N VAL A 96 -6.92 -6.81 -4.87
CA VAL A 96 -7.53 -8.14 -4.69
C VAL A 96 -7.94 -8.69 -6.05
N ALA A 97 -7.46 -9.87 -6.41
CA ALA A 97 -7.83 -10.53 -7.66
C ALA A 97 -9.29 -11.05 -7.64
N HIS A 98 -9.96 -10.97 -8.79
CA HIS A 98 -11.25 -11.57 -9.04
C HIS A 98 -11.35 -12.13 -10.46
N ASN A 99 -12.29 -13.05 -10.65
CA ASN A 99 -12.61 -13.72 -11.92
C ASN A 99 -13.94 -13.24 -12.52
N ALA A 100 -14.58 -12.22 -11.92
CA ALA A 100 -15.80 -11.65 -12.48
C ALA A 100 -15.56 -11.10 -13.91
N PRO A 101 -16.47 -11.35 -14.88
CA PRO A 101 -16.31 -10.93 -16.27
C PRO A 101 -16.59 -9.43 -16.48
N ILE A 102 -15.75 -8.58 -15.89
CA ILE A 102 -15.86 -7.12 -15.99
C ILE A 102 -15.27 -6.65 -17.32
N LYS A 103 -16.09 -6.03 -18.17
CA LYS A 103 -15.69 -5.54 -19.49
C LYS A 103 -14.90 -4.23 -19.43
N GLU A 104 -15.34 -3.31 -18.57
CA GLU A 104 -14.76 -1.98 -18.40
C GLU A 104 -14.59 -1.69 -16.90
N ALA A 105 -13.46 -1.09 -16.55
CA ALA A 105 -13.20 -0.71 -15.17
C ALA A 105 -14.18 0.40 -14.75
N TYR A 106 -14.60 0.39 -13.50
CA TYR A 106 -15.52 1.39 -12.96
C TYR A 106 -15.21 1.71 -11.50
N GLN A 107 -15.53 2.93 -11.10
CA GLN A 107 -15.46 3.35 -9.70
C GLN A 107 -16.67 2.80 -8.92
N HIS A 108 -16.42 1.92 -7.95
CA HIS A 108 -17.47 1.37 -7.08
C HIS A 108 -17.82 2.33 -5.94
N ASP A 109 -16.80 2.96 -5.35
CA ASP A 109 -16.93 3.98 -4.31
C ASP A 109 -15.77 4.98 -4.40
N PRO A 110 -15.75 6.09 -3.62
CA PRO A 110 -14.71 7.12 -3.71
C PRO A 110 -13.26 6.63 -3.55
N ARG A 111 -13.04 5.42 -3.04
CA ARG A 111 -11.72 4.83 -2.80
C ARG A 111 -11.54 3.45 -3.43
N THR A 112 -12.57 2.90 -4.07
CA THR A 112 -12.56 1.57 -4.66
C THR A 112 -12.83 1.64 -6.16
N VAL A 113 -11.91 1.09 -6.94
CA VAL A 113 -12.10 0.87 -8.38
C VAL A 113 -12.09 -0.62 -8.66
N VAL A 114 -13.08 -1.08 -9.41
CA VAL A 114 -13.17 -2.47 -9.88
C VAL A 114 -12.64 -2.51 -11.31
N GLY A 115 -11.54 -3.24 -11.49
CA GLY A 115 -10.93 -3.49 -12.79
C GLY A 115 -11.46 -4.75 -13.47
N LYS A 116 -10.78 -5.15 -14.54
CA LYS A 116 -11.11 -6.38 -15.28
C LYS A 116 -10.81 -7.64 -14.48
N GLU A 117 -9.69 -7.65 -13.76
CA GLU A 117 -9.15 -8.84 -13.08
C GLU A 117 -8.86 -8.58 -11.59
N MET A 118 -9.00 -7.33 -11.14
CA MET A 118 -8.62 -6.93 -9.80
C MET A 118 -9.45 -5.75 -9.29
N ILE A 119 -9.73 -5.78 -8.00
CA ILE A 119 -10.28 -4.64 -7.25
C ILE A 119 -9.13 -3.89 -6.62
N PHE A 120 -9.13 -2.58 -6.78
CA PHE A 120 -8.19 -1.68 -6.14
C PHE A 120 -8.91 -0.86 -5.07
N TYR A 121 -8.33 -0.84 -3.87
CA TYR A 121 -8.80 -0.05 -2.74
C TYR A 121 -7.70 0.84 -2.19
N ARG A 122 -7.97 2.14 -2.11
CA ARG A 122 -7.07 3.12 -1.49
C ARG A 122 -7.40 3.34 -0.02
N PHE A 123 -6.39 3.26 0.83
CA PHE A 123 -6.54 3.59 2.25
C PHE A 123 -6.57 5.10 2.51
N GLU A 124 -7.19 5.49 3.62
CA GLU A 124 -7.21 6.87 4.10
C GLU A 124 -5.86 7.23 4.74
N SER A 125 -4.85 7.48 3.92
CA SER A 125 -3.57 7.99 4.39
C SER A 125 -3.15 9.19 3.55
N LYS A 126 -2.72 10.27 4.21
CA LYS A 126 -2.10 11.43 3.54
C LYS A 126 -0.76 11.06 2.87
N SER A 127 -0.07 10.05 3.40
CA SER A 127 1.16 9.51 2.85
C SER A 127 1.32 8.04 3.24
N ALA A 128 1.95 7.23 2.38
CA ALA A 128 2.38 5.87 2.73
C ALA A 128 3.35 5.83 3.93
N LYS A 129 4.01 6.97 4.22
CA LYS A 129 4.92 7.15 5.37
C LYS A 129 4.20 7.60 6.66
N ASP A 130 2.95 8.07 6.57
CA ASP A 130 2.13 8.59 7.67
C ASP A 130 1.06 7.60 8.16
N SER A 131 1.15 6.34 7.74
CA SER A 131 0.19 5.32 8.13
C SER A 131 0.36 4.93 9.61
N GLU A 132 -0.23 5.70 10.52
CA GLU A 132 -0.62 5.28 11.88
C GLU A 132 -1.75 4.22 11.84
N MET A 133 -1.99 3.58 10.68
CA MET A 133 -3.03 2.57 10.54
C MET A 133 -2.61 1.30 11.26
N SER A 134 -3.49 0.81 12.14
CA SER A 134 -3.31 -0.46 12.82
C SER A 134 -3.50 -1.63 11.85
N LYS A 135 -2.94 -2.79 12.20
CA LYS A 135 -3.15 -4.07 11.51
C LYS A 135 -4.64 -4.37 11.29
N ASP A 136 -5.49 -4.05 12.27
CA ASP A 136 -6.93 -4.34 12.21
C ASP A 136 -7.64 -3.57 11.10
N ILE A 137 -7.20 -2.34 10.80
CA ILE A 137 -7.73 -1.55 9.68
C ILE A 137 -7.42 -2.26 8.35
N PHE A 138 -6.19 -2.79 8.20
CA PHE A 138 -5.82 -3.56 7.02
C PHE A 138 -6.64 -4.83 6.89
N ILE A 139 -6.77 -5.63 7.97
CA ILE A 139 -7.55 -6.87 7.95
C ILE A 139 -9.02 -6.61 7.61
N SER A 140 -9.61 -5.58 8.21
CA SER A 140 -10.99 -5.17 7.93
C SER A 140 -11.20 -4.79 6.46
N ALA A 141 -10.28 -4.01 5.90
CA ALA A 141 -10.31 -3.65 4.48
C ALA A 141 -10.14 -4.87 3.57
N ILE A 142 -9.21 -5.78 3.89
CA ILE A 142 -9.01 -7.03 3.12
C ILE A 142 -10.31 -7.83 3.09
N ASN A 143 -10.93 -8.08 4.25
CA ASN A 143 -12.17 -8.84 4.33
C ASN A 143 -13.28 -8.17 3.51
N LYS A 144 -13.45 -6.85 3.64
CA LYS A 144 -14.45 -6.09 2.88
C LYS A 144 -14.26 -6.21 1.37
N ILE A 145 -13.03 -6.07 0.87
CA ILE A 145 -12.76 -6.11 -0.57
C ILE A 145 -12.81 -7.55 -1.12
N VAL A 146 -12.41 -8.55 -0.33
CA VAL A 146 -12.58 -9.96 -0.68
C VAL A 146 -14.07 -10.32 -0.78
N GLU A 147 -14.91 -9.87 0.15
CA GLU A 147 -16.36 -10.06 0.08
C GLU A 147 -16.98 -9.35 -1.14
N LEU A 148 -16.46 -8.18 -1.52
CA LEU A 148 -16.89 -7.52 -2.75
C LEU A 148 -16.52 -8.37 -3.98
N ALA A 149 -15.32 -8.94 -4.03
CA ALA A 149 -14.91 -9.84 -5.11
C ALA A 149 -15.80 -11.09 -5.19
N ASP A 150 -16.12 -11.70 -4.04
CA ASP A 150 -17.05 -12.84 -3.96
C ASP A 150 -18.45 -12.47 -4.49
N LYS A 151 -18.96 -11.28 -4.12
CA LYS A 151 -20.25 -10.78 -4.61
C LYS A 151 -20.25 -10.56 -6.12
N LEU A 152 -19.21 -9.93 -6.66
CA LEU A 152 -19.09 -9.71 -8.09
C LEU A 152 -19.16 -11.04 -8.85
N GLU A 153 -18.38 -12.04 -8.45
CA GLU A 153 -18.37 -13.35 -9.10
C GLU A 153 -19.72 -14.09 -8.98
N SER A 154 -20.38 -13.99 -7.83
CA SER A 154 -21.69 -14.61 -7.62
C SER A 154 -22.78 -14.05 -8.53
N ASN A 155 -22.76 -12.73 -8.80
CA ASN A 155 -23.74 -12.07 -9.66
C ASN A 155 -23.65 -12.51 -11.13
N TYR A 156 -22.45 -12.90 -11.59
CA TYR A 156 -22.23 -13.39 -12.96
C TYR A 156 -22.30 -14.91 -13.09
N SER A 157 -22.33 -15.64 -11.98
CA SER A 157 -22.52 -17.11 -11.99
C SER A 157 -23.99 -17.51 -12.15
N ILE A 158 -24.92 -16.53 -12.10
CA ILE A 158 -26.38 -16.73 -12.16
C ILE A 158 -26.96 -16.24 -13.51
N SER A 159 -26.14 -15.70 -14.41
CA SER A 159 -26.52 -15.28 -15.78
C SER A 159 -26.08 -16.27 -16.83
#